data_AF-A0A1Y5P8R2-F1
#
_entry.id   AF-A0A1Y5P8R2-F1
#
_cell.length_a   1.000
_cell.length_b   1.000
_cell.length_c   1.000
_cell.angle_alpha   90.00
_cell.angle_beta   90.00
_cell.angle_gamma   90.00
#
_symmetry.space_group_name_H-M   'P 1'
#
loop_
_entity.id
_entity.type
_entity.pdbx_description
1 polymer ?
#
loop_
_entity_poly.entity_id
_entity_poly.type
_entity_poly.pdbx_seq_one_letter_code
_entity_poly.pdbx_strand_id
1 'polypeptide(L)'
;MPTNEKRPAGNGADSTTTGCTQYIAGLHRRRAASWRTEPLHSGHRDPWRYDDPEPTERMVDGYRDAVEHLGILGLTAAPRIPEMRVLWRRGGDDQRLVRMLAERWEVAA
;
A
#
# COMPACT_ATOMS: atom_id res chain seq x y z
N MET A 1 -32.42 13.54 37.30
CA MET A 1 -31.27 14.38 36.89
C MET A 1 -29.99 13.59 37.14
N PRO A 2 -29.42 12.90 36.14
CA PRO A 2 -28.15 12.21 36.33
C PRO A 2 -26.98 13.20 36.17
N THR A 3 -26.07 13.12 37.12
CA THR A 3 -24.84 13.92 37.26
C THR A 3 -23.89 13.70 36.08
N ASN A 4 -23.38 14.81 35.55
CA ASN A 4 -22.43 14.88 34.45
C ASN A 4 -21.04 14.39 34.92
N GLU A 5 -20.80 13.09 34.82
CA GLU A 5 -19.51 12.48 35.06
C GLU A 5 -18.54 12.89 33.94
N LYS A 6 -17.53 13.67 34.30
CA LYS A 6 -16.44 14.09 33.40
C LYS A 6 -15.73 12.84 32.86
N ARG A 7 -16.05 12.46 31.62
CA ARG A 7 -15.24 11.50 30.86
C ARG A 7 -13.81 12.06 30.71
N PRO A 8 -12.76 11.31 31.07
CA PRO A 8 -11.40 11.76 30.80
C PRO A 8 -11.20 11.91 29.28
N ALA A 9 -10.58 13.02 28.89
CA ALA A 9 -10.21 13.29 27.52
C ALA A 9 -9.36 12.12 26.98
N GLY A 10 -9.75 11.60 25.82
CA GLY A 10 -9.09 10.46 25.19
C GLY A 10 -7.59 10.69 25.02
N ASN A 11 -6.83 9.62 25.24
CA ASN A 11 -5.37 9.50 25.18
C ASN A 11 -4.80 9.67 23.75
N GLY A 12 -5.15 10.74 23.04
CA GLY A 12 -5.00 10.84 21.58
C GLY A 12 -3.99 11.85 21.03
N ALA A 13 -3.34 12.68 21.86
CA ALA A 13 -2.51 13.77 21.34
C ALA A 13 -1.00 13.59 21.56
N ASP A 14 -0.58 12.96 22.67
CA ASP A 14 0.84 12.89 23.06
C ASP A 14 1.56 11.59 22.63
N SER A 15 0.81 10.63 22.07
CA SER A 15 1.25 9.25 21.81
C SER A 15 1.79 8.99 20.39
N THR A 16 1.57 9.90 19.45
CA THR A 16 1.89 9.67 18.03
C THR A 16 3.39 9.75 17.75
N THR A 17 4.09 10.73 18.31
CA THR A 17 5.52 10.95 18.02
C THR A 17 6.40 9.88 18.66
N THR A 18 6.17 9.56 19.94
CA THR A 18 6.94 8.53 20.66
C THR A 18 6.70 7.13 20.08
N GLY A 19 5.46 6.80 19.70
CA GLY A 19 5.12 5.56 19.01
C GLY A 19 5.81 5.44 17.65
N CYS A 20 5.79 6.51 16.84
CA CYS A 20 6.49 6.56 15.56
C CYS A 20 8.01 6.42 15.73
N THR A 21 8.63 7.11 16.70
CA THR A 21 10.09 6.99 16.93
C THR A 21 10.48 5.60 17.39
N GLN A 22 9.71 5.00 18.31
CA GLN A 22 9.95 3.62 18.76
C GLN A 22 9.75 2.61 17.62
N TYR A 23 8.75 2.82 16.77
CA TYR A 23 8.52 2.02 15.57
C TYR A 23 9.69 2.10 14.59
N ILE A 24 10.17 3.30 14.27
CA ILE A 24 11.33 3.52 13.38
C ILE A 24 12.60 2.88 13.99
N ALA A 25 12.86 3.09 15.28
CA ALA A 25 13.99 2.47 15.97
C ALA A 25 13.90 0.93 15.95
N GLY A 26 12.69 0.38 16.11
CA GLY A 26 12.42 -1.05 15.94
C GLY A 26 12.72 -1.56 14.53
N LEU A 27 12.33 -0.80 13.50
CA LEU A 27 12.62 -1.12 12.10
C LEU A 27 14.13 -1.13 11.83
N HIS A 28 14.87 -0.13 12.34
CA HIS A 28 16.33 -0.09 12.23
C HIS A 28 17.01 -1.28 12.90
N ARG A 29 16.57 -1.67 14.10
CA ARG A 29 17.11 -2.86 14.79
C ARG A 29 16.87 -4.15 14.00
N ARG A 30 15.66 -4.34 13.46
CA ARG A 30 15.35 -5.50 12.60
C ARG A 30 16.23 -5.53 11.35
N ARG A 31 16.38 -4.37 10.70
CA ARG A 31 17.25 -4.23 9.52
C ARG A 31 18.72 -4.52 9.85
N ALA A 32 19.22 -4.09 11.01
CA ALA A 32 20.59 -4.39 11.44
C ALA A 32 20.76 -5.89 11.80
N ALA A 33 19.74 -6.52 12.38
CA ALA A 33 19.78 -7.94 12.74
C ALA A 33 19.77 -8.85 11.50
N SER A 34 19.02 -8.50 10.44
CA SER A 34 18.99 -9.29 9.20
C SER A 34 20.35 -9.34 8.49
N TRP A 35 21.22 -8.35 8.66
CA TRP A 35 22.59 -8.43 8.12
C TRP A 35 23.45 -9.53 8.74
N ARG A 36 23.06 -10.09 9.89
CA ARG A 36 23.76 -11.19 10.56
C ARG A 36 23.30 -12.57 10.09
N THR A 37 22.19 -12.65 9.33
CA THR A 37 21.70 -13.90 8.77
C THR A 37 22.26 -14.11 7.37
N GLU A 38 22.46 -15.36 6.97
CA GLU A 38 22.82 -15.70 5.59
C GLU A 38 21.75 -15.20 4.62
N PRO A 39 22.13 -14.76 3.40
CA PRO A 39 21.16 -14.42 2.37
C PRO A 39 20.27 -15.61 2.04
N LEU A 40 18.98 -15.34 1.86
CA LEU A 40 18.01 -16.32 1.39
C LEU A 40 18.27 -16.64 -0.09
N HIS A 41 17.64 -17.70 -0.60
CA HIS A 41 17.69 -18.03 -2.03
C HIS A 41 17.23 -16.90 -2.95
N SER A 42 16.41 -15.97 -2.45
CA SER A 42 16.01 -14.76 -3.18
C SER A 42 17.13 -13.70 -3.31
N GLY A 43 18.30 -13.93 -2.72
CA GLY A 43 19.41 -12.97 -2.66
C GLY A 43 19.24 -11.90 -1.57
N HIS A 44 18.10 -11.87 -0.88
CA HIS A 44 17.82 -10.93 0.22
C HIS A 44 18.13 -11.56 1.56
N ARG A 45 18.59 -10.75 2.52
CA ARG A 45 18.83 -11.21 3.91
C ARG A 45 17.62 -11.04 4.82
N ASP A 46 16.69 -10.17 4.46
CA ASP A 46 15.47 -9.94 5.25
C ASP A 46 14.41 -10.99 4.90
N PRO A 47 14.00 -11.87 5.84
CA PRO A 47 12.96 -12.87 5.60
C PRO A 47 11.57 -12.29 5.41
N TRP A 48 11.36 -11.00 5.73
CA TRP A 48 10.09 -10.32 5.49
C TRP A 48 10.08 -9.50 4.21
N ARG A 49 11.20 -9.50 3.45
CA ARG A 49 11.25 -8.90 2.12
C ARG A 49 10.78 -9.91 1.09
N TYR A 50 9.71 -9.56 0.40
CA TYR A 50 9.22 -10.25 -0.78
C TYR A 50 9.18 -9.21 -1.91
N ASP A 51 9.83 -9.53 -3.03
CA ASP A 51 9.64 -8.72 -4.23
C ASP A 51 8.28 -9.09 -4.83
N ASP A 52 7.50 -8.10 -5.23
CA ASP A 52 6.22 -8.38 -5.88
C ASP A 52 6.47 -9.18 -7.17
N PRO A 53 5.73 -10.28 -7.39
CA PRO A 53 5.88 -11.06 -8.61
C PRO A 53 5.47 -10.22 -9.82
N GLU A 54 6.06 -10.53 -10.97
CA GLU A 54 5.60 -9.96 -12.25
C GLU A 54 4.09 -10.23 -12.42
N PRO A 55 3.29 -9.23 -12.78
CA PRO A 55 1.85 -9.35 -12.84
C PRO A 55 1.46 -10.36 -13.93
N THR A 56 0.75 -11.42 -13.51
CA THR A 56 0.14 -12.37 -14.45
C THR A 56 -1.08 -11.75 -15.13
N GLU A 57 -1.44 -12.22 -16.32
CA GLU A 57 -2.65 -11.75 -17.05
C GLU A 57 -3.90 -11.78 -16.15
N ARG A 58 -4.06 -12.84 -15.36
CA ARG A 58 -5.18 -12.97 -14.41
C ARG A 58 -5.16 -11.91 -13.31
N MET A 59 -3.98 -11.52 -12.82
CA MET A 59 -3.86 -10.45 -11.83
C MET A 59 -4.21 -9.09 -12.44
N VAL A 60 -3.83 -8.87 -13.70
CA VAL A 60 -4.13 -7.64 -14.43
C VAL A 60 -5.64 -7.51 -14.67
N ASP A 61 -6.29 -8.59 -15.09
CA ASP A 61 -7.75 -8.62 -15.29
C ASP A 61 -8.49 -8.41 -13.98
N GLY A 62 -8.07 -9.10 -12.91
CA GLY A 62 -8.67 -8.91 -11.58
C GLY A 62 -8.47 -7.49 -11.04
N TYR A 63 -7.33 -6.86 -11.33
CA TYR A 63 -7.09 -5.46 -10.96
C TYR A 63 -8.00 -4.52 -11.75
N ARG A 64 -8.15 -4.71 -13.06
CA ARG A 64 -9.08 -3.94 -13.89
C ARG A 64 -10.51 -4.02 -13.36
N ASP A 65 -11.01 -5.23 -13.13
CA ASP A 65 -12.36 -5.46 -12.62
C ASP A 65 -12.58 -4.80 -11.25
N ALA A 66 -11.56 -4.81 -10.38
CA ALA A 66 -11.59 -4.12 -9.10
C ALA A 66 -11.65 -2.59 -9.25
N VAL A 67 -10.87 -2.02 -10.19
CA VAL A 67 -10.91 -0.57 -10.47
C VAL A 67 -12.28 -0.16 -10.99
N GLU A 68 -12.86 -0.93 -11.90
CA GLU A 68 -14.21 -0.67 -12.43
C GLU A 68 -15.26 -0.75 -11.32
N HIS A 69 -15.23 -1.81 -10.51
CA HIS A 69 -16.17 -1.99 -9.40
C HIS A 69 -16.08 -0.86 -8.37
N LEU A 70 -14.87 -0.48 -7.97
CA LEU A 70 -14.65 0.64 -7.06
C LEU A 70 -15.10 1.97 -7.69
N GLY A 71 -14.88 2.15 -8.99
CA GLY A 71 -15.35 3.31 -9.74
C GLY A 71 -16.88 3.45 -9.73
N ILE A 72 -17.61 2.34 -9.89
CA ILE A 72 -19.09 2.31 -9.78
C ILE A 72 -19.55 2.75 -8.39
N LEU A 73 -18.80 2.40 -7.34
CA LEU A 73 -19.07 2.81 -5.96
C LEU A 73 -18.61 4.24 -5.63
N GLY A 74 -18.04 4.98 -6.60
CA GLY A 74 -17.48 6.31 -6.39
C GLY A 74 -16.17 6.31 -5.58
N LEU A 75 -15.55 5.14 -5.39
CA LEU A 75 -14.27 4.98 -4.71
C LEU A 75 -13.12 5.02 -5.72
N THR A 76 -11.90 5.20 -5.21
CA THR A 76 -10.67 5.18 -6.01
C THR A 76 -9.80 4.02 -5.56
N ALA A 77 -9.50 3.10 -6.47
CA ALA A 77 -8.60 1.98 -6.22
C ALA A 77 -7.17 2.47 -5.93
N ALA A 78 -6.39 1.74 -5.14
CA ALA A 78 -4.98 2.07 -4.93
C ALA A 78 -4.15 1.86 -6.22
N PRO A 79 -3.15 2.71 -6.51
CA PRO A 79 -2.40 2.64 -7.75
C PRO A 79 -1.38 1.50 -7.68
N ARG A 80 -1.65 0.42 -8.42
CA ARG A 80 -0.69 -0.68 -8.60
C ARG A 80 0.06 -0.51 -9.93
N ILE A 81 1.27 0.05 -9.84
CA ILE A 81 2.08 0.43 -11.00
C ILE A 81 2.38 -0.73 -11.98
N PRO A 82 2.75 -1.96 -11.53
CA PRO A 82 3.02 -3.06 -12.44
C PRO A 82 1.80 -3.40 -13.31
N GLU A 83 0.63 -3.56 -12.69
CA GLU A 83 -0.63 -3.86 -13.37
C GLU A 83 -1.07 -2.71 -14.27
N MET A 84 -0.95 -1.45 -13.81
CA MET A 84 -1.24 -0.26 -14.63
C MET A 84 -0.38 -0.17 -15.88
N ARG A 85 0.91 -0.52 -15.82
CA ARG A 85 1.79 -0.56 -17.00
C ARG A 85 1.37 -1.64 -18.01
N VAL A 86 0.87 -2.78 -17.54
CA VAL A 86 0.33 -3.81 -18.43
C VAL A 86 -0.95 -3.31 -19.11
N LEU A 87 -1.90 -2.78 -18.34
CA LEU A 87 -3.14 -2.19 -18.86
C LEU A 87 -2.89 -1.06 -19.86
N TRP A 88 -1.91 -0.19 -19.58
CA TRP A 88 -1.51 0.88 -20.51
C TRP A 88 -1.04 0.34 -21.85
N ARG A 89 -0.22 -0.72 -21.84
CA ARG A 89 0.27 -1.39 -23.06
C ARG A 89 -0.84 -2.09 -23.83
N ARG A 90 -1.88 -2.59 -23.17
CA ARG A 90 -3.05 -3.21 -23.83
C ARG A 90 -3.88 -2.20 -24.63
N GLY A 91 -3.87 -0.93 -24.22
CA GLY A 91 -4.53 0.15 -24.97
C GLY A 91 -6.05 0.18 -24.77
N GLY A 92 -6.72 1.03 -25.55
CA GLY A 92 -8.19 1.09 -25.59
C GLY A 92 -8.82 1.53 -24.27
N ASP A 93 -9.75 0.72 -23.76
CA ASP A 93 -10.54 1.02 -22.56
C ASP A 93 -9.68 0.92 -21.30
N ASP A 94 -8.77 -0.06 -21.26
CA ASP A 94 -7.79 -0.26 -20.20
C ASP A 94 -6.89 0.98 -20.03
N GLN A 95 -6.48 1.60 -21.14
CA GLN A 95 -5.65 2.82 -21.11
C GLN A 95 -6.41 4.02 -20.56
N ARG A 96 -7.71 4.16 -20.88
CA ARG A 96 -8.56 5.23 -20.32
C ARG A 96 -8.74 5.06 -18.82
N LEU A 97 -8.91 3.82 -18.37
CA LEU A 97 -9.03 3.45 -16.96
C LEU A 97 -7.74 3.77 -16.19
N VAL A 98 -6.57 3.45 -16.75
CA VAL A 98 -5.26 3.81 -16.16
C VAL A 98 -5.08 5.33 -16.08
N ARG A 99 -5.43 6.08 -17.13
CA ARG A 99 -5.31 7.54 -17.13
C ARG A 99 -6.18 8.19 -16.05
N MET A 100 -7.44 7.76 -15.95
CA MET A 100 -8.34 8.23 -14.89
C MET A 100 -7.76 7.93 -13.50
N LEU A 101 -7.21 6.74 -13.30
CA LEU A 101 -6.64 6.36 -12.01
C LEU A 101 -5.39 7.17 -11.66
N ALA A 102 -4.52 7.40 -12.64
CA ALA A 102 -3.31 8.21 -12.52
C ALA A 102 -3.64 9.67 -12.14
N GLU A 103 -4.65 10.26 -12.80
CA GLU A 103 -5.14 11.60 -12.50
C GLU A 103 -5.65 11.72 -11.05
N ARG A 104 -6.43 10.74 -10.58
CA ARG A 104 -6.99 10.75 -9.22
C ARG A 104 -5.95 10.62 -8.11
N TRP A 105 -4.82 9.98 -8.41
CA TRP A 105 -3.73 9.80 -7.45
C TRP A 105 -2.58 10.80 -7.61
N GLU A 106 -2.66 11.68 -8.60
CA GLU A 106 -1.56 12.58 -8.98
C GLU A 106 -0.25 11.83 -9.27
N VAL A 107 -0.35 10.59 -9.77
CA VAL A 107 0.80 9.76 -10.14
C VAL A 107 1.00 9.85 -11.64
N ALA A 108 2.23 10.09 -12.10
CA ALA A 108 2.55 10.02 -13.54
C ALA A 108 2.35 8.58 -14.05
N ALA A 109 1.44 8.42 -15.02
CA ALA A 109 1.17 7.15 -15.70
C ALA A 109 2.32 6.73 -16.63
#